data_AF-A0A933PU19-F1
#
_entry.id   AF-A0A933PU19-F1
#
_cell.length_a   1.000
_cell.length_b   1.000
_cell.length_c   1.000
_cell.angle_alpha   90.00
_cell.angle_beta   90.00
_cell.angle_gamma   90.00
#
_symmetry.space_group_name_H-M   'P 1'
#
loop_
_entity.id
_entity.type
_entity.pdbx_description
1 polymer ?
#
loop_
_entity_poly.entity_id
_entity_poly.type
_entity_poly.pdbx_seq_one_letter_code
_entity_poly.pdbx_strand_id
1 'polypeptide(L)'
;MKNIKLRKGIRPSKAGLTLPARATRLRRDCLGVTLVEVLVGISIFSIATVVAASILVSIVKIEKMSNTHNALYSEAKIILQELTKEIENGTIDYEEYYNVCVIQQLCGNSGKTGYYGINYGVYGSRFYDPGAQISNGQTANPDDLGAECSYKGPVAGECQVVYNLSLDLNTGQNPFMGNQDDASAFCEKGKGICSNGKNVTVDQLFIIDKTGTQKTIIAKKVIKSGAENTFGIGLIRMEGKDLDQNGIIDTFTCKEGFNCYGKVIGVDTSQAVNLAKQIKLPIINGDSNNIVKYGITVPWTVDLIMPFYALGGAASTQFIPITPLNADIKNLQFIITPIEDPYKAYAESAMQVHPTVTIIMTIGLSPDAAKDYPGTFKDITVQTTVAAGLVDKINSYPPVSDIRDKSAKSWIKEVLTGAGIPPVSN
;
A
#
# COMPACT_ATOMS: atom_id res chain seq x y z
N MET A 1 27.57 21.32 7.56
CA MET A 1 27.56 22.24 8.73
C MET A 1 27.96 23.63 8.26
N LYS A 2 27.00 24.56 8.11
CA LYS A 2 27.23 25.96 7.71
C LYS A 2 27.03 26.86 8.93
N ASN A 3 28.07 27.59 9.30
CA ASN A 3 28.07 28.60 10.36
C ASN A 3 27.13 29.76 9.99
N ILE A 4 26.01 29.89 10.70
CA ILE A 4 25.13 31.06 10.61
C ILE A 4 25.69 32.14 11.53
N LYS A 5 26.32 33.16 10.92
CA LYS A 5 26.74 34.40 11.57
C LYS A 5 25.52 35.17 12.09
N LEU A 6 25.39 35.28 13.41
CA LEU A 6 24.50 36.21 14.10
C LEU A 6 24.88 37.67 13.75
N ARG A 7 24.01 38.37 13.02
CA ARG A 7 24.10 39.82 12.83
C ARG A 7 23.62 40.51 14.11
N LYS A 8 24.57 41.02 14.89
CA LYS A 8 24.37 42.13 15.82
C LYS A 8 24.16 43.42 15.03
N GLY A 9 23.16 44.21 15.40
CA GLY A 9 23.17 45.65 15.14
C GLY A 9 21.85 46.22 14.64
N ILE A 10 21.01 46.67 15.56
CA ILE A 10 20.15 47.83 15.34
C ILE A 10 20.29 48.73 16.57
N ARG A 11 20.72 49.97 16.31
CA ARG A 11 21.02 51.01 17.30
C ARG A 11 19.73 51.55 17.92
N PRO A 12 19.72 51.95 19.20
CA PRO A 12 18.65 52.79 19.73
C PRO A 12 18.81 54.22 19.18
N SER A 13 17.89 54.64 18.30
CA SER A 13 17.76 56.04 17.90
C SER A 13 17.14 56.83 19.04
N LYS A 14 17.99 57.59 19.75
CA LYS A 14 17.56 58.68 20.63
C LYS A 14 17.16 59.87 19.76
N ALA A 15 15.88 59.96 19.41
CA ALA A 15 15.29 61.21 18.95
C ALA A 15 14.70 61.93 20.17
N GLY A 16 15.43 62.93 20.67
CA GLY A 16 14.93 63.86 21.65
C GLY A 16 13.87 64.76 21.02
N LEU A 17 12.64 64.63 21.49
CA LEU A 17 11.58 65.61 21.25
C LEU A 17 11.31 66.32 22.58
N THR A 18 12.00 67.43 22.79
CA THR A 18 11.72 68.38 23.88
C THR A 18 10.41 69.09 23.59
N LEU A 19 9.33 68.58 24.17
CA LEU A 19 8.06 69.31 24.26
C LEU A 19 8.16 70.40 25.33
N PRO A 20 7.64 71.62 25.07
CA PRO A 20 7.62 72.68 26.07
C PRO A 20 6.68 72.29 27.22
N ALA A 21 7.23 72.26 28.43
CA ALA A 21 6.50 72.08 29.67
C ALA A 21 5.53 73.27 29.89
N ARG A 22 4.31 73.16 29.36
CA ARG A 22 3.21 74.05 29.69
C ARG A 22 2.58 73.55 30.98
N ALA A 23 3.04 74.09 32.10
CA ALA A 23 2.49 73.84 33.43
C ALA A 23 1.07 74.41 33.53
N THR A 24 0.07 73.68 33.06
CA THR A 24 -1.33 73.89 33.44
C THR A 24 -1.50 73.43 34.88
N ARG A 25 -1.63 74.37 35.81
CA ARG A 25 -2.12 74.12 37.18
C ARG A 25 -3.46 73.40 37.07
N LEU A 26 -3.47 72.08 37.29
CA LEU A 26 -4.68 71.34 37.59
C LEU A 26 -5.18 71.85 38.94
N ARG A 27 -6.23 72.67 38.90
CA ARG A 27 -7.07 72.95 40.07
C ARG A 27 -7.61 71.59 40.53
N ARG A 28 -7.13 71.14 41.70
CA ARG A 28 -7.72 70.00 42.42
C ARG A 28 -9.05 70.50 43.00
N ASP A 29 -10.10 70.38 42.21
CA ASP A 29 -11.45 70.42 42.77
C ASP A 29 -11.63 69.06 43.44
N CYS A 30 -11.57 69.02 44.77
CA CYS A 30 -11.87 67.84 45.59
C CYS A 30 -13.37 67.54 45.50
N LEU A 31 -13.81 67.04 44.34
CA LEU A 31 -15.13 66.43 44.17
C LEU A 31 -15.07 65.07 44.86
N GLY A 32 -15.76 64.95 45.99
CA GLY A 32 -15.90 63.68 46.68
C GLY A 32 -16.67 62.69 45.80
N VAL A 33 -16.03 61.56 45.46
CA VAL A 33 -16.69 60.46 44.76
C VAL A 33 -17.76 59.88 45.69
N THR A 34 -18.99 59.79 45.22
CA THR A 34 -20.08 59.21 46.03
C THR A 34 -19.95 57.69 46.09
N LEU A 35 -20.35 57.07 47.19
CA LEU A 35 -20.35 55.60 47.34
C LEU A 35 -21.11 54.90 46.18
N VAL A 36 -22.20 55.52 45.71
CA VAL A 36 -23.03 55.00 44.62
C VAL A 36 -22.26 54.95 43.31
N GLU A 37 -21.45 55.98 43.01
CA GLU A 37 -20.63 56.03 41.79
C GLU A 37 -19.57 54.91 41.76
N VAL A 38 -18.95 54.61 42.91
CA VAL A 38 -18.00 53.50 43.03
C VAL A 38 -18.69 52.15 42.80
N LEU A 39 -19.87 51.94 43.38
CA LEU A 39 -20.61 50.68 43.22
C LEU A 39 -21.02 50.44 41.76
N VAL A 40 -21.56 51.47 41.10
CA VAL A 40 -21.93 51.38 39.66
C VAL A 40 -20.68 51.15 38.80
N GLY A 41 -19.57 51.82 39.10
CA GLY A 41 -18.30 51.62 38.39
C GLY A 41 -17.77 50.19 38.48
N ILE A 42 -17.81 49.58 39.67
CA ILE A 42 -17.40 48.19 39.88
C ILE A 42 -18.33 47.23 39.13
N SER A 43 -19.64 47.48 39.12
CA SER A 43 -20.59 46.64 38.38
C SER A 43 -20.39 46.69 36.87
N ILE A 44 -20.17 47.86 36.28
CA ILE A 44 -19.91 47.98 34.83
C ILE A 44 -18.57 47.32 34.49
N PHE A 45 -17.55 47.55 35.32
CA PHE A 45 -16.22 46.96 35.12
C PHE A 45 -16.25 45.42 35.22
N SER A 46 -17.02 44.86 36.15
CA SER A 46 -17.12 43.40 36.28
C SER A 46 -17.82 42.78 35.07
N ILE A 47 -18.92 43.36 34.59
CA ILE A 47 -19.62 42.90 33.37
C ILE A 47 -18.66 42.97 32.17
N ALA A 48 -17.97 44.09 31.98
CA ALA A 48 -17.01 44.26 30.90
C ALA A 48 -15.86 43.24 30.96
N THR A 49 -15.36 42.95 32.16
CA THR A 49 -14.29 41.96 32.38
C THR A 49 -14.75 40.54 32.05
N VAL A 50 -15.97 40.15 32.44
CA VAL A 50 -16.54 38.83 32.13
C VAL A 50 -16.73 38.65 30.62
N VAL A 51 -17.24 39.68 29.92
CA VAL A 51 -17.38 39.67 28.47
C VAL A 51 -16.01 39.57 27.79
N ALA A 52 -15.03 40.35 28.23
CA ALA A 52 -13.68 40.30 27.69
C ALA A 52 -13.01 38.93 27.90
N ALA A 53 -13.17 38.34 29.08
CA ALA A 53 -12.66 36.99 29.37
C ALA A 53 -13.31 35.92 28.49
N SER A 54 -14.62 36.02 28.26
CA SER A 54 -15.36 35.10 27.37
C SER A 54 -14.86 35.18 25.92
N ILE A 55 -14.63 36.41 25.42
CA ILE A 55 -14.06 36.64 24.09
C ILE A 55 -12.65 36.05 24.02
N LEU A 56 -11.81 36.29 25.03
CA LEU A 56 -10.45 35.75 25.07
C LEU A 56 -10.43 34.22 25.04
N VAL A 57 -11.26 33.56 25.84
CA VAL A 57 -11.39 32.09 25.84
C VAL A 57 -11.83 31.59 24.46
N SER A 58 -12.75 32.30 23.80
CA SER A 58 -13.22 31.95 22.47
C SER A 58 -12.11 32.09 21.41
N ILE A 59 -11.32 33.16 21.48
CA ILE A 59 -10.16 33.38 20.59
C ILE A 59 -9.14 32.25 20.76
N VAL A 60 -8.78 31.91 22.01
CA VAL A 60 -7.83 30.83 22.29
C VAL A 60 -8.34 29.48 21.76
N LYS A 61 -9.65 29.20 21.88
CA LYS A 61 -10.26 28.00 21.31
C LYS A 61 -10.14 28.00 19.78
N ILE A 62 -10.50 29.10 19.11
CA ILE A 62 -10.43 29.21 17.64
C ILE A 62 -8.98 29.07 17.16
N GLU A 63 -8.02 29.68 17.86
CA GLU A 63 -6.60 29.54 17.53
C GLU A 63 -6.14 28.10 17.67
N LYS A 64 -6.51 27.41 18.76
CA LYS A 64 -6.22 25.97 18.93
C LYS A 64 -6.85 25.13 17.81
N MET A 65 -8.12 25.39 17.46
CA MET A 65 -8.80 24.69 16.35
C MET A 65 -8.08 24.89 15.02
N SER A 66 -7.67 26.13 14.73
CA SER A 66 -6.96 26.50 13.51
C SER A 66 -5.59 25.83 13.45
N ASN A 67 -4.83 25.89 14.54
CA ASN A 67 -3.50 25.28 14.63
C ASN A 67 -3.56 23.75 14.46
N THR A 68 -4.53 23.07 15.09
CA THR A 68 -4.70 21.63 14.92
C THR A 68 -5.12 21.25 13.50
N HIS A 69 -6.01 22.02 12.85
CA HIS A 69 -6.35 21.79 11.44
C HIS A 69 -5.12 21.94 10.55
N ASN A 70 -4.37 23.03 10.69
CA ASN A 70 -3.19 23.29 9.88
C ASN A 70 -2.11 22.22 10.07
N ALA A 71 -1.92 21.74 11.30
CA ALA A 71 -1.03 20.64 11.60
C ALA A 71 -1.47 19.35 10.88
N LEU A 72 -2.75 18.97 10.99
CA LEU A 72 -3.28 17.75 10.36
C LEU A 72 -3.23 17.83 8.83
N TYR A 73 -3.52 19.00 8.23
CA TYR A 73 -3.36 19.23 6.79
C TYR A 73 -1.90 19.08 6.34
N SER A 74 -0.96 19.62 7.12
CA SER A 74 0.47 19.47 6.82
C SER A 74 0.92 18.02 6.88
N GLU A 75 0.43 17.26 7.87
CA GLU A 75 0.70 15.83 8.03
C GLU A 75 0.10 15.01 6.88
N ALA A 76 -1.15 15.26 6.50
CA ALA A 76 -1.80 14.63 5.36
C ALA A 76 -0.99 14.84 4.07
N LYS A 77 -0.46 16.05 3.87
CA LYS A 77 0.39 16.36 2.72
C LYS A 77 1.70 15.57 2.74
N ILE A 78 2.35 15.44 3.90
CA ILE A 78 3.60 14.66 4.03
C ILE A 78 3.33 13.18 3.72
N ILE A 79 2.24 12.62 4.25
CA ILE A 79 1.83 11.24 3.96
C ILE A 79 1.59 11.05 2.47
N LEU A 80 0.81 11.94 1.84
CA LEU A 80 0.55 11.87 0.40
C LEU A 80 1.82 12.00 -0.44
N GLN A 81 2.77 12.84 -0.03
CA GLN A 81 4.06 12.98 -0.70
C GLN A 81 4.88 11.68 -0.63
N GLU A 82 4.91 11.02 0.53
CA GLU A 82 5.60 9.73 0.67
C GLU A 82 4.93 8.64 -0.18
N LEU A 83 3.59 8.56 -0.16
CA LEU A 83 2.85 7.62 -1.02
C LEU A 83 3.09 7.87 -2.51
N THR A 84 3.03 9.14 -2.92
CA THR A 84 3.30 9.57 -4.30
C THR A 84 4.71 9.15 -4.71
N LYS A 85 5.70 9.38 -3.85
CA LYS A 85 7.09 9.00 -4.11
C LYS A 85 7.28 7.48 -4.23
N GLU A 86 6.60 6.67 -3.42
CA GLU A 86 6.65 5.21 -3.55
C GLU A 86 6.05 4.76 -4.90
N ILE A 87 4.93 5.37 -5.32
CA ILE A 87 4.26 5.06 -6.59
C ILE A 87 5.09 5.48 -7.80
N GLU A 88 5.70 6.68 -7.79
CA GLU A 88 6.54 7.17 -8.89
C GLU A 88 7.85 6.38 -9.04
N ASN A 89 8.36 5.81 -7.94
CA ASN A 89 9.61 5.07 -7.92
C ASN A 89 9.46 3.58 -8.22
N GLY A 90 8.25 3.01 -8.08
CA GLY A 90 7.95 1.63 -8.45
C GLY A 90 6.90 1.55 -9.55
N THR A 91 6.42 0.36 -9.84
CA THR A 91 5.28 0.10 -10.71
C THR A 91 4.24 -0.74 -9.97
N ILE A 92 3.01 -0.77 -10.47
CA ILE A 92 1.92 -1.53 -9.86
C ILE A 92 2.19 -3.02 -10.04
N ASP A 93 2.13 -3.76 -8.94
CA ASP A 93 2.35 -5.20 -8.94
C ASP A 93 1.03 -5.96 -9.20
N TYR A 94 0.67 -6.09 -10.48
CA TYR A 94 -0.52 -6.82 -10.92
C TYR A 94 -0.46 -8.33 -10.59
N GLU A 95 0.73 -8.92 -10.48
CA GLU A 95 0.90 -10.32 -10.06
C GLU A 95 0.42 -10.54 -8.64
N GLU A 96 0.77 -9.63 -7.72
CA GLU A 96 0.33 -9.71 -6.33
C GLU A 96 -1.19 -9.54 -6.22
N TYR A 97 -1.80 -8.64 -7.01
CA TYR A 97 -3.26 -8.54 -7.06
C TYR A 97 -3.91 -9.83 -7.53
N TYR A 98 -3.36 -10.49 -8.53
CA TYR A 98 -3.90 -11.76 -9.01
C TYR A 98 -3.77 -12.85 -7.95
N ASN A 99 -2.61 -12.93 -7.29
CA ASN A 99 -2.39 -13.87 -6.20
C ASN A 99 -3.37 -13.63 -5.02
N VAL A 100 -3.54 -12.39 -4.58
CA VAL A 100 -4.39 -12.04 -3.42
C VAL A 100 -5.88 -12.13 -3.78
N CYS A 101 -6.30 -11.56 -4.91
CA CYS A 101 -7.70 -11.46 -5.29
C CYS A 101 -8.25 -12.72 -5.95
N VAL A 102 -7.50 -13.35 -6.86
CA VAL A 102 -8.00 -14.46 -7.67
C VAL A 102 -7.65 -15.80 -7.04
N ILE A 103 -6.37 -16.02 -6.74
CA ILE A 103 -5.87 -17.30 -6.20
C ILE A 103 -6.33 -17.50 -4.75
N GLN A 104 -6.08 -16.52 -3.89
CA GLN A 104 -6.41 -16.61 -2.45
C GLN A 104 -7.82 -16.09 -2.12
N GLN A 105 -8.50 -15.41 -3.05
CA GLN A 105 -9.87 -14.88 -2.88
C GLN A 105 -10.05 -13.95 -1.67
N LEU A 106 -9.03 -13.15 -1.36
CA LEU A 106 -9.00 -12.27 -0.20
C LEU A 106 -9.67 -10.91 -0.47
N CYS A 107 -9.64 -10.47 -1.72
CA CYS A 107 -10.23 -9.19 -2.10
C CYS A 107 -11.76 -9.23 -1.94
N GLY A 108 -12.31 -8.23 -1.23
CA GLY A 108 -13.74 -8.15 -0.89
C GLY A 108 -14.19 -9.05 0.29
N ASN A 109 -13.31 -9.87 0.86
CA ASN A 109 -13.65 -10.81 1.95
C ASN A 109 -12.86 -10.51 3.23
N SER A 110 -13.37 -9.65 4.09
CA SER A 110 -12.69 -9.13 5.30
C SER A 110 -12.42 -10.16 6.43
N GLY A 111 -12.56 -11.46 6.19
CA GLY A 111 -12.37 -12.51 7.20
C GLY A 111 -11.48 -13.68 6.77
N LYS A 112 -10.95 -13.65 5.54
CA LYS A 112 -10.02 -14.67 5.06
C LYS A 112 -8.59 -14.25 5.34
N THR A 113 -7.76 -15.24 5.65
CA THR A 113 -6.33 -15.03 5.91
C THR A 113 -5.51 -15.60 4.77
N GLY A 114 -4.37 -14.99 4.48
CA GLY A 114 -3.47 -15.44 3.41
C GLY A 114 -2.18 -14.64 3.39
N TYR A 115 -1.25 -15.01 2.53
CA TYR A 115 0.12 -14.49 2.56
C TYR A 115 0.40 -13.62 1.34
N TYR A 116 1.25 -12.61 1.51
CA TYR A 116 1.73 -11.81 0.39
C TYR A 116 3.07 -12.32 -0.14
N GLY A 117 3.37 -12.01 -1.40
CA GLY A 117 4.67 -12.29 -2.00
C GLY A 117 4.91 -13.75 -2.37
N ILE A 118 3.87 -14.57 -2.42
CA ILE A 118 3.92 -15.98 -2.81
C ILE A 118 3.38 -16.19 -4.23
N ASN A 119 3.74 -17.32 -4.86
CA ASN A 119 3.26 -17.73 -6.18
C ASN A 119 3.49 -16.67 -7.28
N TYR A 120 4.61 -15.95 -7.21
CA TYR A 120 4.95 -14.95 -8.21
C TYR A 120 5.19 -15.63 -9.56
N GLY A 121 4.70 -15.02 -10.63
CA GLY A 121 4.81 -15.53 -12.00
C GLY A 121 3.67 -16.41 -12.47
N VAL A 122 2.76 -16.81 -11.57
CA VAL A 122 1.52 -17.51 -11.96
C VAL A 122 0.67 -16.62 -12.84
N TYR A 123 0.54 -15.32 -12.54
CA TYR A 123 -0.22 -14.42 -13.40
C TYR A 123 0.52 -14.20 -14.72
N GLY A 124 1.85 -14.10 -14.70
CA GLY A 124 2.66 -13.96 -15.89
C GLY A 124 2.50 -15.10 -16.87
N SER A 125 2.47 -16.34 -16.35
CA SER A 125 2.28 -17.55 -17.16
C SER A 125 0.99 -17.58 -17.98
N ARG A 126 0.01 -16.74 -17.63
CA ARG A 126 -1.25 -16.60 -18.37
C ARG A 126 -1.06 -15.99 -19.75
N PHE A 127 -0.10 -15.08 -19.91
CA PHE A 127 0.15 -14.38 -21.18
C PHE A 127 0.99 -15.20 -22.18
N TYR A 128 1.31 -16.43 -21.80
CA TYR A 128 2.10 -17.36 -22.59
C TYR A 128 1.17 -18.39 -23.22
N ASP A 129 1.40 -18.67 -24.50
CA ASP A 129 0.77 -19.80 -25.16
C ASP A 129 1.81 -20.90 -25.37
N PRO A 130 1.83 -21.90 -24.47
CA PRO A 130 2.70 -23.06 -24.63
C PRO A 130 2.34 -23.93 -25.84
N GLY A 131 1.26 -23.61 -26.58
CA GLY A 131 0.88 -24.26 -27.83
C GLY A 131 0.07 -25.53 -27.65
N ALA A 132 -0.37 -26.07 -28.79
CA ALA A 132 -1.10 -27.32 -28.92
C ALA A 132 -0.29 -28.35 -29.72
N GLN A 133 -0.27 -29.60 -29.24
CA GLN A 133 0.33 -30.70 -29.97
C GLN A 133 -0.60 -31.11 -31.13
N ILE A 134 -0.28 -30.74 -32.36
CA ILE A 134 -1.11 -31.10 -33.52
C ILE A 134 -0.84 -32.57 -33.88
N SER A 135 -1.78 -33.46 -33.54
CA SER A 135 -1.75 -34.84 -34.02
C SER A 135 -2.16 -34.85 -35.50
N ASN A 136 -1.18 -35.02 -36.40
CA ASN A 136 -1.33 -35.17 -37.85
C ASN A 136 -1.61 -33.90 -38.71
N GLY A 137 -1.45 -32.69 -38.18
CA GLY A 137 -1.61 -31.46 -38.98
C GLY A 137 -0.51 -31.26 -40.03
N GLN A 138 -0.86 -30.76 -41.21
CA GLN A 138 0.12 -30.18 -42.14
C GLN A 138 0.68 -28.89 -41.49
N THR A 139 1.99 -28.69 -41.60
CA THR A 139 2.79 -27.59 -41.01
C THR A 139 2.52 -26.23 -41.67
N ALA A 140 1.25 -25.89 -41.85
CA ALA A 140 0.83 -24.58 -42.30
C ALA A 140 -0.05 -24.01 -41.19
N ASN A 141 0.61 -23.54 -40.13
CA ASN A 141 -0.05 -22.85 -39.05
C ASN A 141 0.27 -21.36 -39.15
N PRO A 142 -0.54 -20.57 -39.88
CA PRO A 142 -0.37 -19.13 -39.92
C PRO A 142 -0.87 -18.40 -38.67
N ASP A 143 -1.61 -19.06 -37.75
CA ASP A 143 -2.36 -18.35 -36.69
C ASP A 143 -2.34 -18.98 -35.26
N ASP A 144 -1.68 -20.11 -34.95
CA ASP A 144 -1.68 -20.71 -33.59
C ASP A 144 -0.29 -20.76 -32.91
N LEU A 145 -0.21 -20.13 -31.74
CA LEU A 145 0.99 -19.82 -30.95
C LEU A 145 1.39 -20.98 -30.02
N GLY A 146 2.57 -21.58 -30.22
CA GLY A 146 3.30 -22.27 -29.15
C GLY A 146 4.06 -23.54 -29.56
N ALA A 147 4.75 -24.16 -28.60
CA ALA A 147 5.90 -25.05 -28.81
C ALA A 147 5.57 -26.34 -29.59
N GLU A 148 5.91 -26.35 -30.87
CA GLU A 148 5.95 -27.49 -31.77
C GLU A 148 7.20 -28.35 -31.53
N CYS A 149 7.05 -29.63 -31.79
CA CYS A 149 8.12 -30.61 -31.70
C CYS A 149 8.58 -31.00 -33.09
N SER A 150 9.88 -30.86 -33.38
CA SER A 150 10.44 -31.08 -34.71
C SER A 150 10.39 -32.55 -35.18
N TYR A 151 10.08 -33.53 -34.30
CA TYR A 151 10.05 -34.95 -34.66
C TYR A 151 8.72 -35.64 -34.33
N LYS A 152 8.07 -36.19 -35.37
CA LYS A 152 7.02 -37.22 -35.28
C LYS A 152 7.67 -38.56 -34.94
N GLY A 153 7.84 -38.88 -33.66
CA GLY A 153 8.30 -40.20 -33.23
C GLY A 153 7.57 -40.66 -31.97
N PRO A 154 7.23 -41.96 -31.83
CA PRO A 154 6.60 -42.51 -30.63
C PRO A 154 7.65 -42.66 -29.53
N VAL A 155 8.17 -41.54 -29.01
CA VAL A 155 9.08 -41.53 -27.87
C VAL A 155 8.34 -40.89 -26.71
N ALA A 156 7.65 -41.74 -25.95
CA ALA A 156 7.33 -41.61 -24.53
C ALA A 156 7.28 -40.19 -23.91
N GLY A 157 6.50 -39.26 -24.47
CA GLY A 157 6.11 -38.02 -23.80
C GLY A 157 7.18 -36.93 -23.67
N GLU A 158 8.42 -37.15 -24.09
CA GLU A 158 9.49 -36.15 -24.01
C GLU A 158 9.90 -35.67 -25.40
N CYS A 159 9.63 -34.40 -25.69
CA CYS A 159 9.95 -33.81 -26.98
C CYS A 159 11.44 -33.43 -27.04
N GLN A 160 12.23 -34.27 -27.70
CA GLN A 160 13.69 -34.18 -27.82
C GLN A 160 14.19 -32.95 -28.58
N VAL A 161 13.40 -32.41 -29.53
CA VAL A 161 13.77 -31.22 -30.30
C VAL A 161 12.54 -30.33 -30.43
N VAL A 162 12.57 -29.18 -29.74
CA VAL A 162 11.57 -28.11 -29.86
C VAL A 162 11.87 -27.33 -31.14
N TYR A 163 10.84 -27.06 -31.95
CA TYR A 163 10.98 -26.17 -33.08
C TYR A 163 11.21 -24.75 -32.54
N ASN A 164 12.38 -24.23 -32.80
CA ASN A 164 12.86 -22.93 -32.31
C ASN A 164 11.96 -21.75 -32.70
N LEU A 165 11.20 -21.82 -33.80
CA LEU A 165 10.24 -20.78 -34.19
C LEU A 165 8.85 -20.95 -33.55
N SER A 166 8.60 -22.09 -32.92
CA SER A 166 7.39 -22.34 -32.14
C SER A 166 7.57 -22.07 -30.65
N LEU A 167 8.75 -21.64 -30.21
CA LEU A 167 8.99 -21.30 -28.80
C LEU A 167 7.88 -20.40 -28.29
N ASP A 168 7.34 -20.73 -27.11
CA ASP A 168 6.31 -19.98 -26.41
C ASP A 168 6.65 -18.48 -26.42
N LEU A 169 5.84 -17.72 -27.16
CA LEU A 169 5.97 -16.28 -27.26
C LEU A 169 5.01 -15.68 -26.24
N ASN A 170 5.50 -14.73 -25.45
CA ASN A 170 4.62 -13.85 -24.68
C ASN A 170 3.69 -13.18 -25.70
N THR A 171 2.43 -13.61 -25.69
CA THR A 171 1.43 -13.21 -26.67
C THR A 171 1.17 -11.71 -26.63
N GLY A 172 1.51 -11.07 -25.50
CA GLY A 172 1.18 -9.67 -25.27
C GLY A 172 -0.33 -9.43 -25.13
N GLN A 173 -1.12 -10.50 -25.05
CA GLN A 173 -2.58 -10.49 -25.06
C GLN A 173 -3.08 -11.25 -23.83
N ASN A 174 -4.15 -10.74 -23.22
CA ASN A 174 -4.83 -11.43 -22.14
C ASN A 174 -5.36 -12.78 -22.68
N PRO A 175 -5.01 -13.95 -22.08
CA PRO A 175 -5.37 -15.26 -22.64
C PRO A 175 -6.87 -15.56 -22.63
N PHE A 176 -7.68 -14.72 -22.01
CA PHE A 176 -9.11 -14.90 -22.00
C PHE A 176 -9.75 -14.32 -23.27
N MET A 177 -9.98 -15.18 -24.26
CA MET A 177 -10.85 -14.83 -25.40
C MET A 177 -12.32 -14.80 -24.92
N GLY A 178 -12.81 -13.61 -24.58
CA GLY A 178 -14.17 -13.42 -24.04
C GLY A 178 -14.43 -11.96 -23.66
N ASN A 179 -15.35 -11.71 -22.71
CA ASN A 179 -15.51 -10.37 -22.18
C ASN A 179 -14.25 -10.00 -21.37
N GLN A 180 -13.61 -8.87 -21.67
CA GLN A 180 -12.46 -8.37 -20.90
C GLN A 180 -12.79 -8.21 -19.40
N ASP A 181 -14.08 -8.04 -19.07
CA ASP A 181 -14.56 -8.00 -17.67
C ASP A 181 -14.44 -9.35 -16.93
N ASP A 182 -14.19 -10.47 -17.62
CA ASP A 182 -14.19 -11.81 -17.02
C ASP A 182 -12.84 -12.24 -16.46
N ALA A 183 -11.74 -11.61 -16.89
CA ALA A 183 -10.39 -11.95 -16.46
C ALA A 183 -9.43 -10.76 -16.48
N SER A 184 -8.88 -10.42 -15.31
CA SER A 184 -7.82 -9.42 -15.15
C SER A 184 -6.91 -9.82 -13.98
N ALA A 185 -5.93 -8.98 -13.67
CA ALA A 185 -5.16 -9.11 -12.43
C ALA A 185 -6.05 -9.11 -11.16
N PHE A 186 -7.26 -8.56 -11.23
CA PHE A 186 -8.12 -8.41 -10.05
C PHE A 186 -9.23 -9.45 -9.99
N CYS A 187 -9.51 -10.16 -11.09
CA CYS A 187 -10.64 -11.08 -11.17
C CYS A 187 -10.47 -12.22 -12.17
N GLU A 188 -11.14 -13.35 -11.92
CA GLU A 188 -11.28 -14.44 -12.88
C GLU A 188 -12.58 -15.22 -12.64
N LYS A 189 -13.50 -15.24 -13.62
CA LYS A 189 -14.70 -16.10 -13.63
C LYS A 189 -15.46 -16.14 -12.29
N GLY A 190 -15.73 -14.96 -11.71
CA GLY A 190 -16.46 -14.82 -10.44
C GLY A 190 -15.60 -14.94 -9.17
N LYS A 191 -14.27 -15.02 -9.30
CA LYS A 191 -13.30 -14.84 -8.21
C LYS A 191 -12.72 -13.43 -8.25
N GLY A 192 -12.40 -12.87 -7.09
CA GLY A 192 -11.79 -11.55 -6.96
C GLY A 192 -12.79 -10.39 -7.06
N ILE A 193 -12.34 -9.23 -7.53
CA ILE A 193 -13.13 -8.01 -7.71
C ILE A 193 -13.38 -7.80 -9.21
N CYS A 194 -14.44 -8.45 -9.74
CA CYS A 194 -14.88 -8.17 -11.10
C CYS A 194 -15.58 -6.81 -11.11
N SER A 195 -14.95 -5.79 -11.69
CA SER A 195 -15.56 -4.48 -11.89
C SER A 195 -15.96 -4.36 -13.37
N ASN A 196 -17.21 -3.97 -13.66
CA ASN A 196 -17.68 -3.70 -15.03
C ASN A 196 -17.13 -2.35 -15.58
N GLY A 197 -15.96 -1.93 -15.09
CA GLY A 197 -15.43 -0.59 -15.30
C GLY A 197 -13.92 -0.62 -15.47
N LYS A 198 -13.39 0.44 -16.09
CA LYS A 198 -11.96 0.60 -16.40
C LYS A 198 -11.04 0.68 -15.18
N ASN A 199 -11.63 0.82 -13.99
CA ASN A 199 -10.94 1.11 -12.76
C ASN A 199 -11.38 0.13 -11.67
N VAL A 200 -10.44 -0.21 -10.79
CA VAL A 200 -10.69 -1.04 -9.62
C VAL A 200 -10.33 -0.25 -8.36
N THR A 201 -11.19 -0.31 -7.35
CA THR A 201 -10.93 0.29 -6.04
C THR A 201 -10.45 -0.80 -5.08
N VAL A 202 -9.31 -0.57 -4.45
CA VAL A 202 -8.67 -1.51 -3.52
C VAL A 202 -8.23 -0.79 -2.25
N ASP A 203 -8.23 -1.52 -1.13
CA ASP A 203 -7.81 -1.00 0.18
C ASP A 203 -6.28 -1.12 0.42
N GLN A 204 -5.60 -1.81 -0.49
CA GLN A 204 -4.17 -2.11 -0.40
C GLN A 204 -3.51 -1.82 -1.74
N LEU A 205 -2.33 -1.22 -1.69
CA LEU A 205 -1.51 -0.92 -2.86
C LEU A 205 -0.26 -1.80 -2.87
N PHE A 206 -0.09 -2.57 -3.94
CA PHE A 206 1.09 -3.38 -4.19
C PHE A 206 1.96 -2.70 -5.24
N ILE A 207 3.21 -2.41 -4.87
CA ILE A 207 4.20 -1.76 -5.72
C ILE A 207 5.40 -2.68 -5.81
N ILE A 208 5.93 -2.86 -7.01
CA ILE A 208 7.22 -3.51 -7.24
C ILE A 208 8.20 -2.45 -7.75
N ASP A 209 9.43 -2.49 -7.29
CA ASP A 209 10.44 -1.53 -7.71
C ASP A 209 10.81 -1.74 -9.20
N LYS A 210 11.50 -0.75 -9.78
CA LYS A 210 11.86 -0.80 -11.20
C LYS A 210 12.76 -1.97 -11.59
N THR A 211 13.45 -2.56 -10.61
CA THR A 211 14.32 -3.72 -10.84
C THR A 211 13.58 -5.04 -10.77
N GLY A 212 12.35 -5.06 -10.24
CA GLY A 212 11.62 -6.29 -9.98
C GLY A 212 12.11 -7.05 -8.74
N THR A 213 13.04 -6.50 -7.96
CA THR A 213 13.69 -7.19 -6.84
C THR A 213 13.19 -6.74 -5.48
N GLN A 214 12.42 -5.66 -5.39
CA GLN A 214 11.84 -5.19 -4.14
C GLN A 214 10.34 -4.96 -4.31
N LYS A 215 9.56 -5.39 -3.32
CA LYS A 215 8.12 -5.17 -3.27
C LYS A 215 7.79 -4.31 -2.07
N THR A 216 6.93 -3.32 -2.27
CA THR A 216 6.37 -2.47 -1.21
C THR A 216 4.87 -2.70 -1.15
N ILE A 217 4.35 -2.98 0.03
CA ILE A 217 2.90 -3.07 0.28
C ILE A 217 2.50 -1.91 1.18
N ILE A 218 1.45 -1.21 0.77
CA ILE A 218 0.89 -0.07 1.50
C ILE A 218 -0.57 -0.38 1.79
N ALA A 219 -0.97 -0.27 3.06
CA ALA A 219 -2.34 -0.59 3.46
C ALA A 219 -2.75 0.18 4.72
N LYS A 220 -4.06 0.29 4.93
CA LYS A 220 -4.63 0.75 6.20
C LYS A 220 -4.42 -0.33 7.26
N LYS A 221 -3.83 0.04 8.39
CA LYS A 221 -3.48 -0.87 9.49
C LYS A 221 -3.93 -0.33 10.84
N VAL A 222 -4.35 -1.21 11.74
CA VAL A 222 -4.69 -0.85 13.12
C VAL A 222 -3.43 -0.40 13.87
N ILE A 223 -3.44 0.79 14.47
CA ILE A 223 -2.39 1.28 15.37
C ILE A 223 -2.64 0.83 16.80
N LYS A 224 -3.84 1.11 17.29
CA LYS A 224 -4.25 0.87 18.67
C LYS A 224 -5.60 0.17 18.64
N SER A 225 -5.66 -0.99 19.26
CA SER A 225 -6.91 -1.73 19.47
C SER A 225 -7.56 -1.23 20.77
N GLY A 226 -8.88 -1.02 20.75
CA GLY A 226 -9.64 -0.45 21.87
C GLY A 226 -11.14 -0.51 21.62
N ALA A 227 -11.93 0.29 22.37
CA ALA A 227 -13.36 0.46 22.09
C ALA A 227 -13.60 1.02 20.69
N GLU A 228 -12.71 1.90 20.24
CA GLU A 228 -12.61 2.36 18.86
C GLU A 228 -11.19 2.09 18.37
N ASN A 229 -11.05 1.34 17.28
CA ASN A 229 -9.75 1.08 16.67
C ASN A 229 -9.25 2.39 16.02
N THR A 230 -8.00 2.74 16.32
CA THR A 230 -7.30 3.82 15.61
C THR A 230 -6.49 3.20 14.48
N PHE A 231 -6.54 3.79 13.29
CA PHE A 231 -5.90 3.30 12.09
C PHE A 231 -4.81 4.25 11.59
N GLY A 232 -3.79 3.68 10.98
CA GLY A 232 -2.72 4.37 10.27
C GLY A 232 -2.49 3.76 8.91
N ILE A 233 -1.59 4.34 8.14
CA ILE A 233 -1.03 3.73 6.95
C ILE A 233 0.23 2.97 7.37
N GLY A 234 0.23 1.68 7.10
CA GLY A 234 1.39 0.82 7.24
C GLY A 234 2.07 0.61 5.89
N LEU A 235 3.40 0.60 5.90
CA LEU A 235 4.23 0.23 4.77
C LEU A 235 5.11 -0.96 5.14
N ILE A 236 5.20 -1.96 4.28
CA ILE A 236 6.15 -3.07 4.41
C ILE A 236 6.97 -3.21 3.13
N ARG A 237 8.26 -3.53 3.28
CA ARG A 237 9.15 -3.82 2.15
C ARG A 237 9.63 -5.27 2.20
N MET A 238 9.66 -5.87 1.03
CA MET A 238 10.08 -7.24 0.78
C MET A 238 11.17 -7.25 -0.30
N GLU A 239 12.02 -8.26 -0.27
CA GLU A 239 13.08 -8.53 -1.23
C GLU A 239 12.76 -9.82 -1.99
N GLY A 240 12.91 -9.78 -3.30
CA GLY A 240 12.78 -10.93 -4.17
C GLY A 240 13.88 -11.95 -3.89
N LYS A 241 13.51 -13.22 -3.96
CA LYS A 241 14.40 -14.36 -3.93
C LYS A 241 14.21 -15.18 -5.20
N ASP A 242 15.30 -15.35 -5.90
CA ASP A 242 15.49 -16.31 -6.98
C ASP A 242 16.08 -17.57 -6.34
N LEU A 243 15.27 -18.62 -6.23
CA LEU A 243 15.58 -19.84 -5.49
C LEU A 243 16.31 -20.88 -6.34
N ASP A 244 16.10 -20.89 -7.66
CA ASP A 244 16.77 -21.79 -8.61
C ASP A 244 17.90 -21.10 -9.39
N GLN A 245 18.14 -19.82 -9.17
CA GLN A 245 19.19 -19.00 -9.79
C GLN A 245 19.01 -18.84 -11.30
N ASN A 246 17.76 -18.82 -11.77
CA ASN A 246 17.44 -18.66 -13.19
C ASN A 246 17.35 -17.18 -13.63
N GLY A 247 17.52 -16.23 -12.70
CA GLY A 247 17.44 -14.79 -12.93
C GLY A 247 16.02 -14.20 -12.81
N ILE A 248 15.04 -15.00 -12.40
CA ILE A 248 13.65 -14.60 -12.16
C ILE A 248 13.36 -14.74 -10.67
N ILE A 249 12.65 -13.78 -10.11
CA ILE A 249 12.21 -13.85 -8.72
C ILE A 249 11.09 -14.87 -8.60
N ASP A 250 11.22 -15.85 -7.69
CA ASP A 250 10.17 -16.86 -7.44
C ASP A 250 9.22 -16.42 -6.32
N THR A 251 9.77 -15.75 -5.31
CA THR A 251 9.06 -15.39 -4.09
C THR A 251 9.65 -14.11 -3.50
N PHE A 252 8.87 -13.42 -2.69
CA PHE A 252 9.33 -12.26 -1.94
C PHE A 252 9.41 -12.62 -0.45
N THR A 253 10.51 -12.24 0.19
CA THR A 253 10.70 -12.37 1.63
C THR A 253 10.81 -10.98 2.26
N CYS A 254 10.43 -10.81 3.52
CA CYS A 254 10.57 -9.53 4.16
C CYS A 254 12.02 -9.06 4.26
N LYS A 255 12.22 -7.77 4.02
CA LYS A 255 13.52 -7.13 4.11
C LYS A 255 14.04 -7.16 5.55
N GLU A 256 15.36 -7.16 5.71
CA GLU A 256 15.97 -7.01 7.03
C GLU A 256 15.45 -5.75 7.74
N GLY A 257 15.11 -5.90 9.03
CA GLY A 257 14.48 -4.84 9.83
C GLY A 257 12.95 -4.91 9.90
N PHE A 258 12.30 -5.73 9.06
CA PHE A 258 10.88 -6.04 9.17
C PHE A 258 10.68 -7.42 9.85
N ASN A 259 9.73 -7.51 10.78
CA ASN A 259 9.49 -8.72 11.58
C ASN A 259 8.38 -9.58 10.97
N CYS A 260 8.69 -10.38 9.95
CA CYS A 260 7.69 -11.24 9.28
C CYS A 260 7.55 -12.65 9.82
N TYR A 261 6.37 -13.23 9.57
CA TYR A 261 6.13 -14.64 9.81
C TYR A 261 7.16 -15.47 9.03
N GLY A 262 7.66 -16.54 9.65
CA GLY A 262 8.71 -17.40 9.10
C GLY A 262 10.10 -17.17 9.66
N LYS A 263 10.34 -16.10 10.46
CA LYS A 263 11.59 -15.97 11.21
C LYS A 263 11.60 -16.97 12.37
N VAL A 264 12.06 -18.19 12.11
CA VAL A 264 12.27 -19.24 13.10
C VAL A 264 13.43 -18.87 14.01
N ILE A 265 13.19 -17.97 14.96
CA ILE A 265 13.98 -17.93 16.18
C ILE A 265 13.07 -18.49 17.27
N GLY A 266 12.96 -19.81 17.30
CA GLY A 266 12.25 -20.56 18.36
C GLY A 266 10.72 -20.68 18.24
N VAL A 267 10.11 -20.38 17.08
CA VAL A 267 8.64 -20.46 16.88
C VAL A 267 8.23 -21.68 16.04
N ASP A 268 7.26 -22.40 16.60
CA ASP A 268 6.35 -23.44 16.10
C ASP A 268 6.46 -23.86 14.61
N THR A 269 6.95 -25.07 14.36
CA THR A 269 7.05 -25.71 13.03
C THR A 269 5.71 -25.78 12.30
N SER A 270 4.58 -25.71 13.00
CA SER A 270 3.24 -25.76 12.41
C SER A 270 2.95 -24.61 11.43
N GLN A 271 3.49 -23.41 11.68
CA GLN A 271 3.25 -22.26 10.81
C GLN A 271 4.04 -22.36 9.50
N ALA A 272 5.30 -22.78 9.56
CA ALA A 272 6.10 -23.04 8.36
C ALA A 272 5.47 -24.15 7.49
N VAL A 273 4.87 -25.17 8.12
CA VAL A 273 4.12 -26.22 7.42
C VAL A 273 2.89 -25.65 6.70
N ASN A 274 2.14 -24.75 7.33
CA ASN A 274 0.99 -24.11 6.69
C ASN A 274 1.39 -23.21 5.52
N LEU A 275 2.46 -22.43 5.68
CA LEU A 275 3.00 -21.63 4.60
C LEU A 275 3.49 -22.49 3.43
N ALA A 276 4.22 -23.58 3.72
CA ALA A 276 4.69 -24.51 2.69
C ALA A 276 3.55 -25.13 1.90
N LYS A 277 2.42 -25.44 2.55
CA LYS A 277 1.22 -25.94 1.85
C LYS A 277 0.64 -24.92 0.88
N GLN A 278 0.77 -23.62 1.15
CA GLN A 278 0.24 -22.56 0.30
C GLN A 278 1.21 -22.14 -0.81
N ILE A 279 2.52 -22.24 -0.57
CA ILE A 279 3.52 -21.99 -1.62
C ILE A 279 3.67 -23.24 -2.47
N LYS A 280 3.21 -23.18 -3.72
CA LYS A 280 3.26 -24.31 -4.66
C LYS A 280 4.51 -24.34 -5.53
N LEU A 281 5.51 -23.52 -5.24
CA LEU A 281 6.75 -23.50 -6.02
C LEU A 281 7.41 -24.91 -6.03
N PRO A 282 7.90 -25.39 -7.19
CA PRO A 282 8.53 -26.71 -7.31
C PRO A 282 9.68 -26.94 -6.34
N ILE A 283 10.44 -25.88 -6.06
CA ILE A 283 11.62 -25.90 -5.19
C ILE A 283 11.22 -26.08 -3.72
N ILE A 284 10.02 -25.63 -3.33
CA ILE A 284 9.51 -25.79 -1.97
C ILE A 284 8.77 -27.12 -1.84
N ASN A 285 7.97 -27.50 -2.85
CA ASN A 285 7.23 -28.77 -2.91
C ASN A 285 6.45 -29.11 -1.62
N GLY A 286 5.90 -28.10 -0.94
CA GLY A 286 5.21 -28.29 0.33
C GLY A 286 6.09 -28.64 1.54
N ASP A 287 7.42 -28.68 1.38
CA ASP A 287 8.36 -28.97 2.47
C ASP A 287 8.73 -27.70 3.24
N SER A 288 8.31 -27.64 4.51
CA SER A 288 8.65 -26.54 5.43
C SER A 288 10.15 -26.38 5.67
N ASN A 289 10.95 -27.44 5.50
CA ASN A 289 12.40 -27.34 5.65
C ASN A 289 13.02 -26.44 4.57
N ASN A 290 12.44 -26.42 3.37
CA ASN A 290 12.92 -25.55 2.29
C ASN A 290 12.63 -24.07 2.61
N ILE A 291 11.49 -23.75 3.23
CA ILE A 291 11.20 -22.39 3.70
C ILE A 291 12.27 -21.90 4.67
N VAL A 292 12.63 -22.74 5.65
CA VAL A 292 13.67 -22.41 6.63
C VAL A 292 15.04 -22.31 5.97
N LYS A 293 15.38 -23.27 5.11
CA LYS A 293 16.66 -23.31 4.37
C LYS A 293 16.88 -22.05 3.55
N TYR A 294 15.85 -21.55 2.87
CA TYR A 294 15.93 -20.35 2.03
C TYR A 294 15.62 -19.06 2.78
N GLY A 295 15.33 -19.12 4.09
CA GLY A 295 15.02 -17.95 4.91
C GLY A 295 13.79 -17.18 4.41
N ILE A 296 12.78 -17.90 3.91
CA ILE A 296 11.56 -17.28 3.38
C ILE A 296 10.69 -16.85 4.56
N THR A 297 10.44 -15.55 4.63
CA THR A 297 9.59 -14.91 5.64
C THR A 297 8.59 -14.02 4.92
N VAL A 298 7.30 -14.28 5.07
CA VAL A 298 6.26 -13.56 4.33
C VAL A 298 5.30 -12.87 5.29
N PRO A 299 4.74 -11.74 4.88
CA PRO A 299 3.73 -11.07 5.66
C PRO A 299 2.37 -11.73 5.55
N TRP A 300 1.54 -11.61 6.60
CA TRP A 300 0.22 -12.24 6.68
C TRP A 300 -0.87 -11.18 6.62
N THR A 301 -1.99 -11.46 5.96
CA THR A 301 -3.05 -10.45 5.77
C THR A 301 -3.71 -10.01 7.07
N VAL A 302 -3.72 -10.89 8.09
CA VAL A 302 -4.23 -10.54 9.43
C VAL A 302 -3.36 -9.52 10.15
N ASP A 303 -2.12 -9.31 9.70
CA ASP A 303 -1.28 -8.26 10.27
C ASP A 303 -1.89 -6.87 10.08
N LEU A 304 -2.78 -6.67 9.09
CA LEU A 304 -3.47 -5.40 8.92
C LEU A 304 -4.48 -5.10 10.03
N ILE A 305 -5.07 -6.13 10.63
CA ILE A 305 -6.07 -6.00 11.71
C ILE A 305 -5.44 -6.07 13.12
N MET A 306 -4.19 -6.50 13.23
CA MET A 306 -3.46 -6.50 14.50
C MET A 306 -2.81 -5.13 14.79
N PRO A 307 -2.86 -4.63 16.06
CA PRO A 307 -2.26 -3.35 16.43
C PRO A 307 -0.72 -3.37 16.35
N PHE A 308 -0.08 -2.23 16.03
CA PHE A 308 1.40 -2.09 16.02
C PHE A 308 2.04 -2.47 17.37
N TYR A 309 1.35 -2.18 18.47
CA TYR A 309 1.83 -2.41 19.83
C TYR A 309 0.94 -3.44 20.54
N ALA A 310 1.15 -4.73 20.27
CA ALA A 310 0.60 -5.75 21.16
C ALA A 310 1.24 -5.62 22.54
N LEU A 311 0.41 -5.44 23.57
CA LEU A 311 0.78 -5.28 24.98
C LEU A 311 1.59 -6.51 25.46
N GLY A 312 2.92 -6.46 25.42
CA GLY A 312 3.73 -7.61 25.85
C GLY A 312 5.24 -7.63 25.52
N GLY A 313 5.77 -6.68 24.74
CA GLY A 313 7.23 -6.44 24.72
C GLY A 313 8.05 -7.05 23.58
N ALA A 314 7.43 -7.60 22.54
CA ALA A 314 8.10 -7.80 21.25
C ALA A 314 7.19 -7.26 20.15
N ALA A 315 7.52 -6.09 19.59
CA ALA A 315 6.79 -5.48 18.49
C ALA A 315 6.82 -6.42 17.27
N SER A 316 5.75 -7.18 17.08
CA SER A 316 5.64 -8.25 16.08
C SER A 316 5.07 -7.78 14.75
N THR A 317 4.78 -6.49 14.58
CA THR A 317 4.13 -6.05 13.36
C THR A 317 5.13 -5.75 12.26
N GLN A 318 4.85 -6.34 11.12
CA GLN A 318 5.65 -6.30 9.90
C GLN A 318 5.59 -5.00 9.13
N PHE A 319 4.65 -4.14 9.48
CA PHE A 319 4.49 -2.86 8.82
C PHE A 319 5.21 -1.79 9.64
N ILE A 320 5.67 -0.75 8.97
CA ILE A 320 6.17 0.48 9.56
C ILE A 320 5.07 1.53 9.39
N PRO A 321 4.61 2.18 10.48
CA PRO A 321 3.63 3.25 10.37
C PRO A 321 4.28 4.49 9.73
N ILE A 322 3.62 5.05 8.72
CA ILE A 322 3.98 6.37 8.15
C ILE A 322 3.04 7.48 8.63
N THR A 323 1.94 7.12 9.31
CA THR A 323 0.99 8.07 9.90
C THR A 323 1.50 8.57 11.26
N PRO A 324 1.42 9.87 11.54
CA PRO A 324 1.79 10.42 12.85
C PRO A 324 0.76 10.05 13.93
N LEU A 325 1.17 10.07 15.20
CA LEU A 325 0.39 9.54 16.33
C LEU A 325 -0.91 10.34 16.65
N ASN A 326 -0.98 11.59 16.22
CA ASN A 326 -2.13 12.49 16.38
C ASN A 326 -3.17 12.35 15.26
N ALA A 327 -2.89 11.56 14.23
CA ALA A 327 -3.77 11.32 13.10
C ALA A 327 -4.44 9.94 13.19
N ASP A 328 -5.65 9.85 12.66
CA ASP A 328 -6.39 8.61 12.47
C ASP A 328 -6.88 8.50 11.02
N ILE A 329 -6.53 7.41 10.35
CA ILE A 329 -6.90 7.18 8.95
C ILE A 329 -8.27 6.51 8.92
N LYS A 330 -9.33 7.31 8.72
CA LYS A 330 -10.71 6.80 8.65
C LYS A 330 -10.93 5.97 7.40
N ASN A 331 -10.49 6.51 6.26
CA ASN A 331 -10.60 5.85 4.95
C ASN A 331 -9.28 5.95 4.18
N LEU A 332 -8.90 4.88 3.49
CA LEU A 332 -7.79 4.85 2.55
C LEU A 332 -8.19 3.92 1.41
N GLN A 333 -8.24 4.47 0.21
CA GLN A 333 -8.61 3.73 -1.00
C GLN A 333 -7.65 4.12 -2.13
N PHE A 334 -7.33 3.12 -2.96
CA PHE A 334 -6.56 3.28 -4.17
C PHE A 334 -7.43 2.88 -5.35
N ILE A 335 -7.52 3.76 -6.35
CA ILE A 335 -8.19 3.47 -7.61
C ILE A 335 -7.11 3.27 -8.66
N ILE A 336 -6.99 2.06 -9.18
CA ILE A 336 -5.97 1.67 -10.16
C ILE A 336 -6.56 1.75 -11.56
N THR A 337 -5.78 2.26 -12.51
CA THR A 337 -6.14 2.35 -13.93
C THR A 337 -4.89 2.19 -14.80
N PRO A 338 -4.88 1.31 -15.82
CA PRO A 338 -5.96 0.39 -16.22
C PRO A 338 -6.15 -0.79 -15.25
N ILE A 339 -7.23 -1.54 -15.43
CA ILE A 339 -7.49 -2.79 -14.68
C ILE A 339 -6.65 -3.97 -15.21
N GLU A 340 -6.34 -3.97 -16.51
CA GLU A 340 -5.45 -4.94 -17.12
C GLU A 340 -3.99 -4.50 -16.95
N ASP A 341 -3.07 -5.46 -17.00
CA ASP A 341 -1.64 -5.18 -16.84
C ASP A 341 -1.05 -4.62 -18.14
N PRO A 342 -0.69 -3.32 -18.20
CA PRO A 342 -0.17 -2.68 -19.41
C PRO A 342 1.23 -3.20 -19.80
N TYR A 343 1.94 -3.86 -18.89
CA TYR A 343 3.28 -4.42 -19.15
C TYR A 343 3.22 -5.80 -19.78
N LYS A 344 2.08 -6.50 -19.67
CA LYS A 344 1.89 -7.85 -20.21
C LYS A 344 0.88 -7.88 -21.35
N ALA A 345 -0.15 -7.05 -21.32
CA ALA A 345 -1.14 -6.91 -22.37
C ALA A 345 -0.72 -5.88 -23.46
N TYR A 346 0.58 -5.72 -23.72
CA TYR A 346 1.12 -4.63 -24.57
C TYR A 346 0.73 -4.72 -26.06
N ALA A 347 0.30 -5.90 -26.53
CA ALA A 347 -0.21 -6.07 -27.88
C ALA A 347 -1.66 -5.53 -28.02
N GLU A 348 -2.35 -5.30 -26.91
CA GLU A 348 -3.68 -4.70 -26.89
C GLU A 348 -3.57 -3.18 -26.94
N SER A 349 -4.09 -2.57 -28.01
CA SER A 349 -4.04 -1.12 -28.21
C SER A 349 -4.66 -0.31 -27.05
N ALA A 350 -5.66 -0.88 -26.36
CA ALA A 350 -6.30 -0.27 -25.21
C ALA A 350 -5.39 -0.22 -23.96
N MET A 351 -4.34 -1.05 -23.93
CA MET A 351 -3.45 -1.22 -22.78
C MET A 351 -2.08 -0.56 -22.94
N GLN A 352 -1.88 0.17 -24.04
CA GLN A 352 -0.73 1.06 -24.25
C GLN A 352 -0.89 2.38 -23.48
N VAL A 353 -1.32 2.30 -22.23
CA VAL A 353 -1.53 3.45 -21.34
C VAL A 353 -0.63 3.33 -20.12
N HIS A 354 -0.22 4.47 -19.61
CA HIS A 354 0.60 4.51 -18.41
C HIS A 354 -0.25 4.25 -17.17
N PRO A 355 0.11 3.29 -16.29
CA PRO A 355 -0.69 3.02 -15.11
C PRO A 355 -0.68 4.21 -14.15
N THR A 356 -1.85 4.48 -13.58
CA THR A 356 -2.08 5.56 -12.62
C THR A 356 -2.82 5.04 -11.41
N VAL A 357 -2.57 5.67 -10.26
CA VAL A 357 -3.19 5.38 -8.98
C VAL A 357 -3.82 6.67 -8.47
N THR A 358 -5.13 6.67 -8.27
CA THR A 358 -5.82 7.72 -7.51
C THR A 358 -5.91 7.32 -6.06
N ILE A 359 -5.29 8.10 -5.17
CA ILE A 359 -5.32 7.91 -3.73
C ILE A 359 -6.46 8.76 -3.17
N ILE A 360 -7.39 8.14 -2.44
CA ILE A 360 -8.43 8.82 -1.67
C ILE A 360 -8.20 8.50 -0.19
N MET A 361 -7.93 9.53 0.60
CA MET A 361 -7.63 9.38 2.02
C MET A 361 -8.49 10.33 2.84
N THR A 362 -9.16 9.79 3.86
CA THR A 362 -9.86 10.58 4.89
C THR A 362 -9.11 10.46 6.20
N ILE A 363 -8.62 11.59 6.71
CA ILE A 363 -7.83 11.70 7.93
C ILE A 363 -8.61 12.49 9.00
N GLY A 364 -8.62 11.98 10.22
CA GLY A 364 -9.20 12.61 11.41
C GLY A 364 -8.16 12.74 12.52
N LEU A 365 -8.58 13.30 13.66
CA LEU A 365 -7.76 13.28 14.88
C LEU A 365 -7.79 11.91 15.52
N SER A 366 -6.65 11.46 16.05
CA SER A 366 -6.62 10.27 16.90
C SER A 366 -7.48 10.47 18.16
N PRO A 367 -8.01 9.40 18.78
CA PRO A 367 -8.88 9.54 19.95
C PRO A 367 -8.24 10.32 21.10
N ASP A 368 -6.92 10.26 21.24
CA ASP A 368 -6.19 11.01 22.25
C ASP A 368 -6.06 12.50 21.87
N ALA A 369 -5.79 12.82 20.60
CA ALA A 369 -5.77 14.20 20.12
C ALA A 369 -7.18 14.85 20.09
N ALA A 370 -8.22 14.07 19.83
CA ALA A 370 -9.61 14.52 19.79
C ALA A 370 -10.11 15.00 21.18
N LYS A 371 -9.65 14.38 22.27
CA LYS A 371 -10.00 14.80 23.65
C LYS A 371 -9.55 16.22 23.96
N ASP A 372 -8.41 16.64 23.39
CA ASP A 372 -7.85 17.97 23.60
C ASP A 372 -8.43 19.02 22.64
N TYR A 373 -9.18 18.61 21.61
CA TYR A 373 -9.72 19.51 20.61
C TYR A 373 -10.98 20.23 21.14
N PRO A 374 -11.05 21.57 21.09
CA PRO A 374 -12.21 22.29 21.61
C PRO A 374 -13.37 22.22 20.61
N GLY A 375 -14.23 21.21 20.75
CA GLY A 375 -15.43 21.02 19.93
C GLY A 375 -15.40 19.71 19.13
N THR A 376 -16.19 19.64 18.05
CA THR A 376 -16.21 18.50 17.14
C THR A 376 -15.25 18.75 15.98
N PHE A 377 -14.26 17.88 15.81
CA PHE A 377 -13.38 17.91 14.65
C PHE A 377 -14.11 17.35 13.42
N LYS A 378 -13.91 17.96 12.25
CA LYS A 378 -14.42 17.46 10.98
C LYS A 378 -13.29 16.80 10.21
N ASP A 379 -13.47 15.54 9.87
CA ASP A 379 -12.48 14.78 9.08
C ASP A 379 -12.19 15.47 7.74
N ILE A 380 -10.94 15.35 7.29
CA ILE A 380 -10.43 15.95 6.06
C ILE A 380 -10.27 14.83 5.03
N THR A 381 -10.89 14.98 3.87
CA THR A 381 -10.68 14.08 2.73
C THR A 381 -9.77 14.75 1.71
N VAL A 382 -8.71 14.06 1.32
CA VAL A 382 -7.77 14.47 0.28
C VAL A 382 -7.75 13.42 -0.83
N GLN A 383 -7.60 13.90 -2.06
CA GLN A 383 -7.51 13.06 -3.25
C GLN A 383 -6.35 13.54 -4.13
N THR A 384 -5.56 12.60 -4.63
CA THR A 384 -4.50 12.88 -5.61
C THR A 384 -4.41 11.74 -6.62
N THR A 385 -3.97 12.02 -7.84
CA THR A 385 -3.71 11.01 -8.88
C THR A 385 -2.24 11.04 -9.24
N VAL A 386 -1.59 9.88 -9.20
CA VAL A 386 -0.16 9.72 -9.41
C VAL A 386 0.05 8.70 -10.51
N ALA A 387 0.96 9.00 -11.43
CA ALA A 387 1.39 8.05 -12.43
C ALA A 387 2.45 7.13 -11.82
N ALA A 388 2.32 5.82 -12.03
CA ALA A 388 3.33 4.86 -11.57
C ALA A 388 4.64 5.03 -12.34
N GLY A 389 5.73 4.43 -11.90
CA GLY A 389 6.98 4.39 -12.65
C GLY A 389 6.89 3.53 -13.91
N LEU A 390 7.55 3.97 -14.98
CA LEU A 390 7.79 3.16 -16.16
C LEU A 390 8.92 2.15 -15.93
N VAL A 391 8.71 0.95 -16.41
CA VAL A 391 9.70 -0.12 -16.53
C VAL A 391 9.63 -0.70 -17.92
N ASP A 392 10.79 -0.93 -18.55
CA ASP A 392 10.84 -1.53 -19.88
C ASP A 392 10.39 -2.99 -19.83
N LYS A 393 10.76 -3.71 -18.77
CA LYS A 393 10.41 -5.10 -18.55
C LYS A 393 10.63 -5.53 -17.09
N ILE A 394 9.64 -6.19 -16.50
CA ILE A 394 9.81 -6.97 -15.26
C ILE A 394 9.68 -8.44 -15.60
N ASN A 395 10.80 -9.16 -15.55
CA ASN A 395 10.79 -10.61 -15.73
C ASN A 395 10.13 -11.24 -14.51
N SER A 396 8.96 -11.82 -14.74
CA SER A 396 8.12 -12.45 -13.72
C SER A 396 7.67 -13.83 -14.14
N TYR A 397 7.91 -14.23 -15.38
CA TYR A 397 7.46 -15.50 -15.92
C TYR A 397 8.41 -16.63 -15.50
N PRO A 398 7.88 -17.79 -15.07
CA PRO A 398 8.71 -18.95 -14.77
C PRO A 398 9.41 -19.48 -16.03
N PRO A 399 10.49 -20.26 -15.88
CA PRO A 399 11.20 -20.83 -17.02
C PRO A 399 10.28 -21.70 -17.89
N VAL A 400 10.54 -21.74 -19.20
CA VAL A 400 9.68 -22.45 -20.19
C VAL A 400 9.46 -23.92 -19.83
N SER A 401 10.42 -24.57 -19.15
CA SER A 401 10.27 -25.93 -18.62
C SER A 401 9.02 -26.10 -17.75
N ASP A 402 8.72 -25.09 -16.92
CA ASP A 402 7.63 -25.13 -15.94
C ASP A 402 6.25 -24.92 -16.58
N ILE A 403 6.24 -24.18 -17.69
CA ILE A 403 5.06 -23.88 -18.50
C ILE A 403 4.77 -25.03 -19.49
N ARG A 404 5.82 -25.61 -20.08
CA ARG A 404 5.76 -26.62 -21.15
C ARG A 404 5.23 -27.98 -20.69
N ASP A 405 5.52 -28.40 -19.46
CA ASP A 405 5.05 -29.68 -18.91
C ASP A 405 3.56 -29.62 -18.51
N LYS A 406 2.70 -29.31 -19.48
CA LYS A 406 1.22 -29.46 -19.46
C LYS A 406 0.75 -30.89 -19.17
N SER A 407 1.66 -31.85 -18.97
CA SER A 407 1.33 -33.10 -18.28
C SER A 407 0.64 -32.76 -16.96
N ALA A 408 -0.27 -33.60 -16.47
CA ALA A 408 -1.30 -33.22 -15.49
C ALA A 408 -0.83 -32.70 -14.10
N LYS A 409 0.47 -32.41 -13.89
CA LYS A 409 1.10 -32.04 -12.62
C LYS A 409 2.06 -30.82 -12.69
N SER A 410 1.85 -29.84 -13.58
CA SER A 410 2.56 -28.55 -13.44
C SER A 410 2.04 -27.77 -12.23
N TRP A 411 2.94 -27.21 -11.43
CA TRP A 411 2.62 -26.43 -10.24
C TRP A 411 1.71 -25.22 -10.54
N ILE A 412 1.90 -24.60 -11.71
CA ILE A 412 1.08 -23.49 -12.20
C ILE A 412 -0.38 -23.93 -12.32
N LYS A 413 -0.62 -25.13 -12.86
CA LYS A 413 -1.97 -25.69 -13.00
C LYS A 413 -2.58 -26.02 -11.64
N GLU A 414 -1.78 -26.50 -10.69
CA GLU A 414 -2.26 -26.75 -9.31
C GLU A 414 -2.70 -25.45 -8.64
N VAL A 415 -1.92 -24.36 -8.78
CA VAL A 415 -2.27 -23.03 -8.25
C VAL A 415 -3.53 -22.49 -8.93
N LEU A 416 -3.58 -22.49 -10.26
CA LEU A 416 -4.71 -21.94 -11.02
C LEU A 416 -6.02 -22.69 -10.79
N THR A 417 -5.96 -24.02 -10.66
CA THR A 417 -7.16 -24.84 -10.37
C THR A 417 -7.60 -24.72 -8.92
N GLY A 418 -6.78 -24.11 -8.04
CA GLY A 418 -7.01 -24.08 -6.60
C GLY A 418 -6.97 -25.46 -5.95
N ALA A 419 -6.48 -26.48 -6.68
CA ALA A 419 -6.35 -27.83 -6.17
C ALA A 419 -5.28 -27.85 -5.07
N GLY A 420 -5.72 -27.79 -3.82
CA GLY A 420 -4.84 -27.92 -2.66
C GLY A 420 -4.33 -26.60 -2.05
N ILE A 421 -5.00 -25.47 -2.28
CA ILE A 421 -4.94 -24.33 -1.36
C ILE A 421 -6.08 -24.51 -0.37
N PRO A 422 -5.85 -25.16 0.79
CA PRO A 422 -6.90 -25.26 1.79
C PRO A 422 -7.28 -23.84 2.22
N PRO A 423 -8.57 -23.52 2.40
CA PRO A 423 -8.94 -22.29 3.08
C PRO A 423 -8.23 -22.30 4.43
N VAL A 424 -7.54 -21.20 4.76
CA VAL A 424 -6.88 -21.09 6.05
C VAL A 424 -7.99 -21.10 7.09
N SER A 425 -8.15 -22.23 7.79
CA SER A 425 -9.06 -22.33 8.91
C SER A 425 -8.55 -21.42 10.03
N ASN A 426 -9.37 -20.46 10.43
CA ASN A 426 -9.11 -19.56 11.56
C ASN A 426 -8.86 -20.31 12.86
#